data_AF-A0A3D0P9W7-F1
#
_entry.id   AF-A0A3D0P9W7-F1
#
_cell.length_a   1.000
_cell.length_b   1.000
_cell.length_c   1.000
_cell.angle_alpha   90.00
_cell.angle_beta   90.00
_cell.angle_gamma   90.00
#
_symmetry.space_group_name_H-M   'P 1'
#
loop_
_entity.id
_entity.type
_entity.pdbx_description
1 polymer ?
#
loop_
_entity_poly.entity_id
_entity_poly.type
_entity_poly.pdbx_seq_one_letter_code
_entity_poly.pdbx_strand_id
1 'polypeptide(L)' 'MTAAVIQLDQLSKRYGALQALDGVSLNVPAGCLYGLLGP' A
#
# COMPACT_ATOMS: atom_id res chain seq x y z
N MET A 1 -16.42 -2.06 13.82
CA MET A 1 -15.20 -1.76 13.06
C MET A 1 -15.46 -2.18 11.62
N THR A 2 -15.27 -1.30 10.63
CA THR A 2 -15.45 -1.66 9.21
C THR A 2 -14.27 -2.52 8.75
N ALA A 3 -14.54 -3.56 7.97
CA ALA A 3 -13.50 -4.42 7.42
C ALA A 3 -12.62 -3.64 6.43
N ALA A 4 -11.35 -4.01 6.37
CA ALA A 4 -10.42 -3.59 5.33
C ALA A 4 -10.95 -4.01 3.96
N VAL A 5 -11.06 -3.08 3.01
CA VAL A 5 -11.39 -3.39 1.61
C VAL A 5 -10.14 -3.50 0.74
N ILE A 6 -9.04 -2.85 1.15
CA ILE A 6 -7.72 -3.04 0.56
C ILE A 6 -6.75 -3.35 1.71
N GLN A 7 -5.98 -4.41 1.55
CA GLN A 7 -4.94 -4.80 2.49
C GLN A 7 -3.66 -5.13 1.72
N LEU A 8 -2.58 -4.45 2.10
CA LEU A 8 -1.21 -4.74 1.69
C LEU A 8 -0.44 -5.16 2.94
N ASP A 9 0.26 -6.26 2.87
CA ASP A 9 1.13 -6.76 3.94
C ASP A 9 2.54 -6.94 3.38
N GLN A 10 3.48 -6.16 3.90
CA GLN A 10 4.91 -6.19 3.52
C GLN A 10 5.16 -6.20 2.00
N LEU A 11 4.38 -5.45 1.22
CA LEU A 11 4.48 -5.43 -0.24
C LEU A 11 5.83 -4.87 -0.70
N SER A 12 6.54 -5.66 -1.50
CA SER A 12 7.80 -5.27 -2.13
C SER A 12 7.69 -5.39 -3.65
N LYS A 13 8.24 -4.41 -4.38
CA LYS A 13 8.28 -4.39 -5.85
C LYS A 13 9.63 -3.91 -6.35
N ARG A 14 10.23 -4.66 -7.27
CA ARG A 14 11.44 -4.29 -8.03
C ARG A 14 11.17 -4.20 -9.53
N TYR A 15 11.88 -3.28 -10.18
CA TYR A 15 12.02 -3.19 -11.63
C TYR A 15 13.51 -3.31 -11.98
N GLY A 16 13.94 -4.52 -12.34
CA GLY A 16 15.37 -4.82 -12.49
C GLY A 16 16.12 -4.54 -11.19
N ALA A 17 17.09 -3.63 -11.24
CA ALA A 17 17.86 -3.20 -10.09
C ALA A 17 17.14 -2.16 -9.19
N LEU A 18 16.06 -1.53 -9.67
CA LEU A 18 15.35 -0.48 -8.93
C LEU A 18 14.37 -1.08 -7.92
N GLN A 19 14.52 -0.73 -6.65
CA GLN A 19 13.52 -0.98 -5.59
C GLN A 19 12.42 0.08 -5.66
N ALA A 20 11.23 -0.28 -6.14
CA ALA A 20 10.11 0.64 -6.27
C ALA A 20 9.23 0.71 -5.01
N LEU A 21 9.00 -0.41 -4.35
CA LEU A 21 8.28 -0.48 -3.07
C LEU A 21 9.04 -1.41 -2.15
N ASP A 22 9.30 -1.03 -0.90
CA ASP A 22 10.05 -1.88 0.04
C ASP A 22 9.25 -2.09 1.33
N GLY A 23 8.68 -3.30 1.49
CA GLY A 23 7.98 -3.69 2.71
C GLY A 23 6.74 -2.86 3.06
N VAL A 24 6.03 -2.33 2.07
CA VAL A 24 4.89 -1.42 2.31
C VAL A 24 3.67 -2.19 2.83
N SER A 25 3.17 -1.79 3.99
CA SER A 25 1.93 -2.32 4.56
C SER A 25 0.88 -1.20 4.63
N LEU A 26 -0.34 -1.49 4.19
CA LEU A 26 -1.43 -0.53 4.11
C LEU A 26 -2.75 -1.24 4.36
N ASN A 27 -3.63 -0.59 5.12
CA ASN A 27 -4.99 -1.06 5.34
C ASN A 27 -5.95 0.09 5.06
N VAL A 28 -6.86 -0.11 4.11
CA VAL A 28 -7.89 0.86 3.72
C VAL A 28 -9.26 0.30 4.12
N PRO A 29 -9.91 0.86 5.15
CA PRO A 29 -11.27 0.49 5.53
C PRO A 29 -12.31 0.94 4.49
N ALA A 30 -13.46 0.27 4.48
CA ALA A 30 -14.59 0.70 3.66
C ALA A 30 -15.02 2.15 3.97
N GLY A 31 -15.29 2.94 2.92
CA GLY A 31 -15.76 4.32 3.03
C GLY A 31 -14.66 5.35 3.29
N CYS A 32 -13.39 4.95 3.32
CA CYS A 32 -12.26 5.87 3.47
C CYS A 32 -11.60 6.17 2.12
N LEU A 33 -11.15 7.42 1.96
CA LEU A 33 -10.33 7.86 0.84
C LEU A 33 -8.88 8.02 1.30
N TYR A 34 -7.95 7.35 0.61
CA TYR A 34 -6.52 7.46 0.84
C TYR A 34 -5.86 8.02 -0.41
N GLY A 35 -5.04 9.06 -0.26
CA GLY A 35 -4.22 9.63 -1.32
C GLY A 35 -2.77 9.14 -1.21
N LEU A 36 -2.18 8.72 -2.33
CA LEU A 36 -0.74 8.48 -2.42
C LEU A 36 -0.08 9.78 -2.88
N LEU A 37 0.84 10.30 -2.07
CA LEU A 37 1.60 11.51 -2.38
C LEU A 37 3.08 11.14 -2.53
N GLY A 38 3.71 11.72 -3.53
CA GLY A 38 5.15 11.62 -3.80
C GLY A 38 5.71 12.98 -4.21
N PRO A 39 7.05 13.13 -4.22
CA PRO A 39 7.71 14.33 -4.74
C PRO A 39 7.31 14.66 -6.18
#